data_AF-A0A966VPP3-F1
#
_entry.id   AF-A0A966VPP3-F1
#
_cell.length_a   1.000
_cell.length_b   1.000
_cell.length_c   1.000
_cell.angle_alpha   90.00
_cell.angle_beta   90.00
_cell.angle_gamma   90.00
#
_symmetry.space_group_name_H-M   'P 1'
#
loop_
_entity.id
_entity.type
_entity.pdbx_description
1 polymer ?
#
loop_
_entity_poly.entity_id
_entity_poly.type
_entity_poly.pdbx_seq_one_letter_code
_entity_poly.pdbx_strand_id
1 'polypeptide(L)'
;MAQLNTQSQEAEIKRTRAESEMRSQIENMKLGNETLLRETTKLAGALSNSQTRGKYGEAQLETLLENAGLLENVHFFKQDYRSSGSEITKPDIKIAIPGGSELFIDSKFPFDRFLEAIVEKDPAERTRLMQAHAKDLMGHVTALAKRGY
;
A
#
# COMPACT_ATOMS: atom_id res chain seq x y z
N MET A 1 -35.13 -19.15 52.84
CA MET A 1 -35.87 -19.42 51.59
C MET A 1 -36.01 -18.17 50.73
N ALA A 2 -36.66 -17.10 51.19
CA ALA A 2 -36.84 -15.86 50.39
C ALA A 2 -35.53 -15.18 49.95
N GLN A 3 -34.54 -15.08 50.84
CA GLN A 3 -33.27 -14.41 50.58
C GLN A 3 -32.36 -15.16 49.56
N LEU A 4 -32.47 -16.49 49.51
CA LEU A 4 -31.79 -17.33 48.52
C LEU A 4 -32.39 -17.16 47.11
N ASN A 5 -33.72 -17.03 47.00
CA ASN A 5 -34.38 -16.74 45.73
C ASN A 5 -33.98 -15.37 45.18
N THR A 6 -33.89 -14.34 46.03
CA THR A 6 -33.47 -13.00 45.61
C THR A 6 -32.03 -12.96 45.13
N GLN A 7 -31.11 -13.65 45.84
CA GLN A 7 -29.71 -13.78 45.40
C GLN A 7 -29.57 -14.56 44.10
N SER A 8 -30.37 -15.61 43.90
CA SER A 8 -30.41 -16.36 42.63
C SER A 8 -30.87 -15.47 41.48
N GLN A 9 -31.94 -14.69 41.69
CA GLN A 9 -32.45 -13.74 40.68
C GLN A 9 -31.43 -12.65 40.34
N GLU A 10 -30.75 -12.06 41.33
CA GLU A 10 -29.70 -11.07 41.09
C GLU A 10 -28.50 -11.66 40.33
N ALA A 11 -28.09 -12.90 40.66
CA ALA A 11 -27.02 -13.59 39.96
C ALA A 11 -27.39 -13.85 38.50
N GLU A 12 -28.63 -14.24 38.24
CA GLU A 12 -29.14 -14.54 36.90
C GLU A 12 -29.28 -13.27 36.03
N ILE A 13 -29.71 -12.15 36.64
CA ILE A 13 -29.72 -10.83 35.98
C ILE A 13 -28.30 -10.36 35.65
N LYS A 14 -27.35 -10.46 36.60
CA LYS A 14 -25.94 -10.12 36.35
C LYS A 14 -25.34 -10.96 35.24
N ARG A 15 -25.64 -12.25 35.23
CA ARG A 15 -25.18 -13.18 34.20
C ARG A 15 -25.75 -12.84 32.83
N THR A 16 -27.06 -12.58 32.75
CA THR A 16 -27.72 -12.18 31.50
C THR A 16 -27.18 -10.85 30.96
N ARG A 17 -26.89 -9.90 31.85
CA ARG A 17 -26.24 -8.62 31.47
C ARG A 17 -24.83 -8.85 30.92
N ALA A 18 -24.01 -9.64 31.60
CA ALA A 18 -22.65 -9.95 31.14
C ALA A 18 -22.65 -10.70 29.79
N GLU A 19 -23.57 -11.63 29.58
CA GLU A 19 -23.74 -12.33 28.30
C GLU A 19 -24.18 -11.37 27.19
N SER A 20 -25.04 -10.39 27.49
CA SER A 20 -25.48 -9.36 26.54
C SER A 20 -24.35 -8.39 26.18
N GLU A 21 -23.55 -7.97 27.16
CA GLU A 21 -22.37 -7.12 26.95
C GLU A 21 -21.30 -7.83 26.12
N MET A 22 -21.05 -9.12 26.40
CA MET A 22 -20.13 -9.94 25.59
C MET A 22 -20.62 -10.09 24.15
N ARG A 23 -21.92 -10.35 23.93
CA ARG A 23 -22.49 -10.39 22.57
C ARG A 23 -22.28 -9.08 21.83
N SER A 24 -22.52 -7.95 22.49
CA SER A 24 -22.30 -6.62 21.92
C SER A 24 -20.84 -6.39 21.54
N GLN A 25 -19.89 -6.77 22.40
CA GLN A 25 -18.46 -6.67 22.09
C GLN A 25 -18.05 -7.57 20.92
N ILE A 26 -18.56 -8.80 20.84
CA ILE A 26 -18.28 -9.72 19.73
C ILE A 26 -18.82 -9.15 18.41
N GLU A 27 -20.03 -8.59 18.39
CA GLU A 27 -20.58 -7.95 17.19
C GLU A 27 -19.77 -6.72 16.77
N ASN A 28 -19.37 -5.88 17.72
CA ASN A 28 -18.49 -4.73 17.42
C ASN A 28 -17.13 -5.18 16.86
N MET A 29 -16.55 -6.24 17.42
CA MET A 29 -15.29 -6.80 16.93
C MET A 29 -15.44 -7.40 15.51
N LYS A 30 -16.57 -8.06 15.23
CA LYS A 30 -16.90 -8.57 13.89
C LYS A 30 -17.02 -7.42 12.88
N LEU A 31 -17.77 -6.37 13.21
CA LEU A 31 -17.90 -5.16 12.37
C LEU A 31 -16.55 -4.48 12.11
N GLY A 32 -15.70 -4.40 13.13
CA GLY A 32 -14.34 -3.89 13.00
C GLY A 32 -13.50 -4.73 12.03
N ASN A 33 -13.52 -6.06 12.18
CA ASN A 33 -12.82 -6.97 11.28
C ASN A 33 -13.32 -6.89 9.83
N GLU A 34 -14.64 -6.83 9.61
CA GLU A 34 -15.20 -6.67 8.26
C GLU A 34 -14.77 -5.37 7.60
N THR A 35 -14.71 -4.27 8.37
CA THR A 35 -14.26 -2.97 7.88
C THR A 35 -12.77 -2.98 7.54
N LEU A 36 -11.95 -3.57 8.41
CA LEU A 36 -10.51 -3.72 8.17
C LEU A 36 -10.24 -4.58 6.93
N LEU A 37 -10.96 -5.69 6.78
CA LEU A 37 -10.86 -6.56 5.60
C LEU A 37 -11.23 -5.80 4.32
N ARG A 38 -12.30 -5.00 4.36
CA ARG A 38 -12.77 -4.20 3.22
C ARG A 38 -11.76 -3.12 2.82
N GLU A 39 -11.22 -2.35 3.78
CA GLU A 39 -10.20 -1.34 3.48
C GLU A 39 -8.90 -1.98 2.97
N THR A 40 -8.50 -3.13 3.55
CA THR A 40 -7.34 -3.89 3.06
C THR A 40 -7.56 -4.40 1.64
N THR A 41 -8.76 -4.89 1.32
CA THR A 41 -9.12 -5.35 -0.03
C THR A 41 -9.15 -4.19 -1.01
N LYS A 42 -9.65 -3.02 -0.59
CA LYS A 42 -9.67 -1.80 -1.40
C LYS A 42 -8.26 -1.27 -1.67
N LEU A 43 -7.37 -1.29 -0.67
CA LEU A 43 -5.95 -0.96 -0.83
C LEU A 43 -5.25 -1.97 -1.74
N ALA A 44 -5.47 -3.27 -1.54
CA ALA A 44 -4.95 -4.33 -2.41
C ALA A 44 -5.44 -4.18 -3.86
N GLY A 45 -6.71 -3.79 -4.05
CA GLY A 45 -7.29 -3.49 -5.37
C GLY A 45 -6.78 -2.19 -5.98
N ALA A 46 -6.57 -1.14 -5.20
CA ALA A 46 -5.94 0.09 -5.67
C ALA A 46 -4.48 -0.16 -6.09
N LEU A 47 -3.81 -1.06 -5.37
CA LEU A 47 -2.48 -1.56 -5.71
C LEU A 47 -2.50 -2.62 -6.83
N SER A 48 -3.64 -3.12 -7.29
CA SER A 48 -3.66 -4.09 -8.41
C SER A 48 -3.75 -3.43 -9.78
N ASN A 49 -4.23 -2.19 -9.87
CA ASN A 49 -4.22 -1.41 -11.12
C ASN A 49 -2.89 -0.64 -11.30
N SER A 50 -2.21 -0.87 -12.43
CA SER A 50 -0.94 -0.21 -12.79
C SER A 50 -1.01 1.32 -12.77
N GLN A 51 -2.12 1.92 -13.21
CA GLN A 51 -2.25 3.37 -13.26
C GLN A 51 -2.46 3.98 -11.86
N THR A 52 -3.30 3.36 -11.03
CA THR A 52 -3.56 3.82 -9.66
C THR A 52 -2.33 3.63 -8.78
N ARG A 53 -1.62 2.50 -8.93
CA ARG A 53 -0.31 2.27 -8.29
C ARG A 53 0.70 3.36 -8.62
N GLY A 54 0.85 3.71 -9.89
CA GLY A 54 1.80 4.74 -10.32
C GLY A 54 1.54 6.05 -9.58
N LYS A 55 0.30 6.55 -9.64
CA LYS A 55 -0.10 7.79 -8.95
C LYS A 55 0.09 7.74 -7.43
N TYR A 56 -0.22 6.60 -6.80
CA TYR A 56 -0.02 6.44 -5.37
C TYR A 56 1.48 6.38 -5.01
N GLY A 57 2.28 5.70 -5.82
CA GLY A 57 3.74 5.65 -5.68
C GLY A 57 4.38 7.03 -5.82
N GLU A 58 3.94 7.83 -6.80
CA GLU A 58 4.35 9.23 -6.99
C GLU A 58 4.04 10.07 -5.75
N ALA A 59 2.78 10.04 -5.26
CA ALA A 59 2.37 10.80 -4.09
C ALA A 59 3.11 10.35 -2.80
N GLN A 60 3.35 9.05 -2.65
CA GLN A 60 4.11 8.51 -1.54
C GLN A 60 5.59 8.92 -1.59
N LEU A 61 6.18 8.94 -2.79
CA LEU A 61 7.54 9.42 -3.01
C LEU A 61 7.66 10.91 -2.66
N GLU A 62 6.71 11.74 -3.09
CA GLU A 62 6.64 13.16 -2.73
C GLU A 62 6.61 13.34 -1.20
N THR A 63 5.71 12.63 -0.52
CA THR A 63 5.61 12.65 0.95
C THR A 63 6.93 12.25 1.62
N LEU A 64 7.64 11.27 1.08
CA LEU A 64 8.95 10.84 1.61
C LEU A 64 10.03 11.92 1.44
N LEU A 65 10.05 12.61 0.30
CA LEU A 65 10.99 13.70 0.04
C LEU A 65 10.74 14.89 0.96
N GLU A 66 9.47 15.28 1.12
CA GLU A 66 9.07 16.34 2.05
C GLU A 66 9.45 16.00 3.49
N ASN A 67 9.19 14.76 3.93
CA ASN A 67 9.56 14.29 5.27
C ASN A 67 11.08 14.23 5.49
N ALA A 68 11.86 14.05 4.42
CA ALA A 68 13.32 14.14 4.45
C ALA A 68 13.82 15.61 4.47
N GLY A 69 12.92 16.60 4.48
CA GLY A 69 13.24 18.02 4.50
C GLY A 69 13.51 18.62 3.12
N LEU A 70 13.22 17.88 2.03
CA LEU A 70 13.34 18.42 0.69
C LEU A 70 12.12 19.31 0.38
N LEU A 71 12.34 20.42 -0.32
CA LEU A 71 11.30 21.37 -0.68
C LEU A 71 11.01 21.25 -2.17
N GLU A 72 9.74 21.15 -2.52
CA GLU A 72 9.31 21.15 -3.92
C GLU A 72 9.73 22.46 -4.60
N ASN A 73 10.17 22.37 -5.85
CA ASN A 73 10.67 23.49 -6.67
C ASN A 73 11.98 24.12 -6.19
N VAL A 74 12.61 23.56 -5.15
CA VAL A 74 13.94 23.97 -4.67
C VAL A 74 14.90 22.79 -4.69
N HIS A 75 14.56 21.72 -3.98
CA HIS A 75 15.39 20.52 -3.84
C HIS A 75 14.93 19.41 -4.80
N PHE A 76 13.63 19.29 -5.04
CA PHE A 76 13.09 18.35 -6.01
C PHE A 76 12.05 19.00 -6.92
N PHE A 77 11.91 18.47 -8.12
CA PHE A 77 11.04 18.99 -9.18
C PHE A 77 10.21 17.84 -9.74
N LYS A 78 8.89 18.01 -9.73
CA LYS A 78 7.95 17.08 -10.38
C LYS A 78 7.90 17.34 -11.87
N GLN A 79 7.61 16.31 -12.66
CA GLN A 79 7.26 16.52 -14.05
C GLN A 79 5.94 17.28 -14.18
N ASP A 80 5.99 18.46 -14.80
CA ASP A 80 4.80 19.17 -15.22
C ASP A 80 4.19 18.45 -16.44
N TYR A 81 2.92 18.05 -16.36
CA TYR A 81 2.18 17.38 -17.45
C TYR A 81 2.08 18.24 -18.74
N ARG A 82 2.61 19.48 -18.72
CA ARG A 82 2.49 20.49 -19.78
C ARG A 82 3.85 20.86 -20.39
N SER A 83 4.60 19.91 -20.97
CA SER A 83 5.66 20.29 -21.92
C SER A 83 5.98 19.19 -22.93
N SER A 84 5.36 19.37 -24.11
CA SER A 84 5.93 19.24 -25.46
C SER A 84 6.71 17.98 -25.85
N GLY A 85 6.10 17.18 -26.74
CA GLY A 85 6.59 17.06 -28.12
C GLY A 85 7.76 16.12 -28.44
N SER A 86 8.32 15.36 -27.50
CA SER A 86 9.34 14.36 -27.84
C SER A 86 9.17 13.08 -27.02
N GLU A 87 9.27 11.92 -27.69
CA GLU A 87 9.04 10.55 -27.19
C GLU A 87 9.98 10.09 -26.06
N ILE A 88 10.81 10.98 -25.52
CA ILE A 88 11.65 10.63 -24.38
C ILE A 88 10.75 10.60 -23.16
N THR A 89 10.44 9.39 -22.69
CA THR A 89 9.82 9.15 -21.39
C THR A 89 10.73 9.80 -20.35
N LYS A 90 10.28 10.92 -19.78
CA LYS A 90 10.98 11.66 -18.74
C LYS A 90 10.74 10.96 -17.39
N PRO A 91 11.62 11.15 -16.40
CA PRO A 91 11.51 10.55 -15.07
C PRO A 91 10.51 11.34 -14.20
N ASP A 92 9.84 10.66 -13.27
CA ASP A 92 8.75 11.24 -12.46
C ASP A 92 9.23 12.40 -11.56
N ILE A 93 10.42 12.26 -10.95
CA ILE A 93 11.02 13.28 -10.09
C ILE A 93 12.49 13.49 -10.44
N LYS A 94 12.91 14.77 -10.42
CA LYS A 94 14.31 15.20 -10.45
C LYS A 94 14.69 15.82 -9.11
N ILE A 95 15.79 15.38 -8.51
CA ILE A 95 16.37 15.95 -7.29
C ILE A 95 17.66 16.69 -7.66
N ALA A 96 17.76 17.95 -7.25
CA ALA A 96 18.99 18.73 -7.38
C ALA A 96 19.94 18.38 -6.23
N ILE A 97 21.13 17.91 -6.56
CA ILE A 97 22.16 17.53 -5.58
C ILE A 97 23.18 18.67 -5.45
N PRO A 98 23.63 19.01 -4.23
CA PRO A 98 24.72 19.95 -4.05
C PRO A 98 25.95 19.58 -4.89
N GLY A 99 26.54 20.56 -5.57
CA GLY A 99 27.61 20.33 -6.55
C GLY A 99 27.14 20.23 -8.00
N GLY A 100 25.87 20.51 -8.27
CA GLY A 100 25.33 20.64 -9.64
C GLY A 100 24.99 19.32 -10.32
N SER A 101 25.02 18.22 -9.58
CA SER A 101 24.55 16.91 -10.06
C SER A 101 23.04 16.79 -9.93
N GLU A 102 22.43 15.95 -10.75
CA GLU A 102 20.99 15.68 -10.73
C GLU A 102 20.74 14.19 -10.47
N LEU A 103 19.73 13.88 -9.67
CA LEU A 103 19.26 12.51 -9.42
C LEU A 103 17.84 12.37 -9.96
N PHE A 104 17.64 11.42 -10.87
CA PHE A 104 16.34 11.14 -11.47
C PHE A 104 15.73 9.89 -10.85
N ILE A 105 14.45 9.98 -10.46
CA ILE A 105 13.69 8.90 -9.86
C ILE A 105 12.48 8.58 -10.74
N ASP A 106 12.38 7.31 -11.15
CA ASP A 106 11.21 6.72 -11.81
C ASP A 106 10.49 5.85 -10.76
N SER A 107 9.23 6.16 -10.49
CA SER A 107 8.42 5.52 -9.45
C SER A 107 7.63 4.32 -9.98
N LYS A 108 7.67 4.06 -11.30
CA LYS A 108 6.84 3.06 -11.96
C LYS A 108 7.63 1.81 -12.35
N PHE A 109 7.44 0.73 -11.60
CA PHE A 109 8.11 -0.54 -11.86
C PHE A 109 7.12 -1.71 -12.07
N PRO A 110 7.54 -2.81 -12.73
CA PRO A 110 6.73 -4.02 -12.87
C PRO A 110 6.48 -4.66 -11.51
N PHE A 111 5.20 -4.85 -11.16
CA PHE A 111 4.83 -5.39 -9.83
C PHE A 111 3.76 -6.49 -9.87
N ASP A 112 3.10 -6.70 -11.02
CA ASP A 112 1.96 -7.63 -11.12
C ASP A 112 2.36 -9.07 -10.79
N ARG A 113 3.50 -9.55 -11.30
CA ARG A 113 4.01 -10.89 -11.01
C ARG A 113 4.38 -11.12 -9.56
N PHE A 114 4.81 -10.07 -8.87
CA PHE A 114 5.05 -10.14 -7.42
C PHE A 114 3.72 -10.33 -6.69
N LEU A 115 2.69 -9.55 -7.04
CA LEU A 115 1.37 -9.64 -6.44
C LEU A 115 0.71 -11.01 -6.68
N GLU A 116 0.85 -11.57 -7.88
CA GLU A 116 0.39 -12.93 -8.19
C GLU A 116 1.09 -13.97 -7.32
N ALA A 117 2.42 -13.88 -7.18
CA ALA A 117 3.20 -14.85 -6.43
C ALA A 117 2.93 -14.85 -4.92
N ILE A 118 2.64 -13.70 -4.30
CA ILE A 118 2.41 -13.64 -2.84
C ILE A 118 1.09 -14.29 -2.40
N VAL A 119 0.11 -14.38 -3.31
CA VAL A 119 -1.17 -15.07 -3.06
C VAL A 119 -1.19 -16.51 -3.59
N GLU A 120 -0.16 -16.92 -4.33
CA GLU A 120 -0.03 -18.25 -4.90
C GLU A 120 0.30 -19.30 -3.82
N LYS A 121 -0.45 -20.41 -3.85
CA LYS A 121 -0.36 -21.51 -2.90
C LYS A 121 0.56 -22.62 -3.40
N ASP A 122 0.66 -22.83 -4.71
CA ASP A 122 1.59 -23.79 -5.28
C ASP A 122 3.04 -23.26 -5.19
N PRO A 123 3.94 -23.93 -4.44
CA PRO A 123 5.33 -23.50 -4.33
C PRO A 123 6.07 -23.46 -5.67
N ALA A 124 5.73 -24.34 -6.62
CA ALA A 124 6.38 -24.39 -7.92
C ALA A 124 5.99 -23.15 -8.76
N GLU A 125 4.69 -22.86 -8.83
CA GLU A 125 4.18 -21.70 -9.54
C GLU A 125 4.61 -20.38 -8.90
N ARG A 126 4.62 -20.29 -7.56
CA ARG A 126 5.16 -19.13 -6.84
C ARG A 126 6.62 -18.85 -7.21
N THR A 127 7.44 -19.90 -7.28
CA THR A 127 8.86 -19.78 -7.70
C THR A 127 8.97 -19.24 -9.13
N ARG A 128 8.14 -19.77 -10.03
CA ARG A 128 8.10 -19.33 -11.44
C ARG A 128 7.72 -17.86 -11.57
N LEU A 129 6.70 -17.41 -10.84
CA LEU A 129 6.23 -16.02 -10.83
C LEU A 129 7.30 -15.07 -10.24
N MET A 130 7.98 -15.46 -9.17
CA MET A 130 9.09 -14.70 -8.60
C MET A 130 10.27 -14.55 -9.57
N GLN A 131 10.63 -15.61 -10.29
CA GLN A 131 11.66 -15.55 -11.33
C GLN A 131 11.25 -14.63 -12.48
N ALA A 132 9.99 -14.70 -12.91
CA ALA A 132 9.46 -13.80 -13.93
C ALA A 132 9.49 -12.33 -13.46
N HIS A 133 9.09 -12.05 -12.22
CA HIS A 133 9.18 -10.72 -11.63
C HIS A 133 10.61 -10.18 -11.63
N ALA A 134 11.59 -11.00 -11.20
CA ALA A 134 13.00 -10.60 -11.21
C ALA A 134 13.49 -10.26 -12.62
N LYS A 135 13.07 -11.04 -13.62
CA LYS A 135 13.39 -10.77 -15.03
C LYS A 135 12.77 -9.45 -15.51
N ASP A 136 11.50 -9.22 -15.21
CA ASP A 136 10.78 -8.01 -15.59
C ASP A 136 11.42 -6.77 -14.94
N LEU A 137 11.77 -6.86 -13.66
CA LEU A 137 12.46 -5.79 -12.92
C LEU A 137 13.84 -5.48 -13.52
N MET A 138 14.65 -6.51 -13.80
CA MET A 138 15.96 -6.32 -14.41
C MET A 138 15.86 -5.73 -15.82
N GLY A 139 14.86 -6.17 -16.60
CA GLY A 139 14.56 -5.60 -17.91
C GLY A 139 14.20 -4.12 -17.82
N HIS A 140 13.39 -3.75 -16.83
CA HIS A 140 13.03 -2.36 -16.57
C HIS A 140 14.23 -1.50 -16.15
N VAL A 141 15.07 -1.97 -15.22
CA VAL A 141 16.33 -1.29 -14.83
C VAL A 141 17.23 -1.07 -16.04
N THR A 142 17.38 -2.09 -16.90
CA THR A 142 18.18 -1.98 -18.13
C THR A 142 17.59 -0.97 -19.10
N ALA A 143 16.26 -0.90 -19.22
CA ALA A 143 15.58 0.08 -20.05
C ALA A 143 15.77 1.50 -19.51
N LEU A 144 15.70 1.71 -18.20
CA LEU A 144 15.98 3.01 -17.56
C LEU A 144 17.44 3.43 -17.77
N ALA A 145 18.40 2.53 -17.59
CA ALA A 145 19.81 2.81 -17.81
C ALA A 145 20.10 3.28 -19.25
N LYS A 146 19.37 2.74 -20.24
CA LYS A 146 19.48 3.16 -21.64
C LYS A 146 18.89 4.54 -21.92
N ARG A 147 17.98 5.05 -21.07
CA ARG A 147 17.40 6.39 -21.24
C ARG A 147 18.40 7.50 -20.93
N GLY A 148 19.49 7.19 -20.22
CA GLY A 148 20.65 8.08 -20.11
C GLY A 148 20.32 9.44 -19.50
N TYR A 149 19.48 9.46 -18.46
CA TYR A 149 19.28 10.66 -17.65
C TYR A 149 20.60 11.10 -17.00
#